data_AF-A0A7J0H8T7-F1
#
_entry.id   AF-A0A7J0H8T7-F1
#
_cell.length_a   1.000
_cell.length_b   1.000
_cell.length_c   1.000
_cell.angle_alpha   90.00
_cell.angle_beta   90.00
_cell.angle_gamma   90.00
#
_symmetry.space_group_name_H-M   'P 1'
#
loop_
_entity.id
_entity.type
_entity.pdbx_description
1 polymer ?
#
loop_
_entity_poly.entity_id
_entity_poly.type
_entity_poly.pdbx_seq_one_letter_code
_entity_poly.pdbx_strand_id
1 'polypeptide(L)'
;MGTLWVWALALTAILLSFGHVYTEITQTFIVRVRNDLKPSQFLDVEEWYSTTLRSLTSYKSMTLKSESGKGEKQRDFVHVYKTVFNGFAARLTNQQVEELSNLPQVLGIIGFPFGASACLPGSLDKKLVRGKIVVCDRGGSPRAAKGLAVKEAGGVGVIIENVDGEGEGLSADPHLIPGLAITESGGKPHKPWDINYPAISVVFDMSSRPSKYNIAVMRTATHVGNGSSSYSVVVTPPRGAKVTVDPPKMTFTEKGQKKSYVVRIQMQSVPPVNLYAESGKLTWTDGKHQVTSPLMVVWKDLPT
;
A
#
# COMPACT_ATOMS: atom_id res chain seq x y z
N MET A 1 34.03 -26.67 58.37
CA MET A 1 32.85 -26.07 59.03
C MET A 1 32.97 -24.57 58.91
N GLY A 2 32.22 -23.95 58.01
CA GLY A 2 32.30 -22.52 57.69
C GLY A 2 30.95 -22.04 57.14
N THR A 3 30.27 -21.30 58.01
CA THR A 3 29.07 -20.47 57.89
C THR A 3 28.50 -20.13 56.50
N LEU A 4 27.24 -20.53 56.30
CA LEU A 4 26.32 -20.08 55.25
C LEU A 4 26.06 -18.57 55.36
N TRP A 5 26.37 -17.85 54.29
CA TRP A 5 26.02 -16.45 54.09
C TRP A 5 24.59 -16.34 53.54
N VAL A 6 23.71 -15.84 54.41
CA VAL A 6 22.68 -14.82 54.16
C VAL A 6 22.64 -14.30 52.73
N TRP A 7 21.57 -14.59 51.96
CA TRP A 7 20.90 -13.71 50.99
C TRP A 7 19.59 -14.39 50.52
N ALA A 8 18.60 -14.44 51.42
CA ALA A 8 17.22 -14.68 51.05
C ALA A 8 16.41 -13.51 51.60
N LEU A 9 16.12 -12.52 50.73
CA LEU A 9 15.04 -11.53 50.80
C LEU A 9 15.39 -10.30 49.95
N ALA A 10 15.12 -10.39 48.64
CA ALA A 10 14.89 -9.23 47.78
C ALA A 10 14.13 -9.67 46.53
N LEU A 11 12.97 -10.31 46.73
CA LEU A 11 11.98 -10.52 45.67
C LEU A 11 10.99 -9.35 45.74
N THR A 12 11.52 -8.15 45.50
CA THR A 12 10.72 -6.93 45.35
C THR A 12 10.22 -6.84 43.92
N ALA A 13 8.91 -6.66 43.81
CA ALA A 13 8.18 -6.43 42.59
C ALA A 13 8.75 -5.26 41.78
N ILE A 14 9.13 -5.52 40.53
CA ILE A 14 9.20 -4.50 39.47
C ILE A 14 8.63 -5.13 38.20
N LEU A 15 7.29 -5.16 38.11
CA LEU A 15 6.59 -5.15 36.82
C LEU A 15 6.68 -3.72 36.28
N LEU A 16 7.81 -3.37 35.66
CA LEU A 16 7.84 -2.23 34.76
C LEU A 16 7.42 -2.74 33.39
N SER A 17 6.28 -2.21 32.95
CA SER A 17 5.80 -2.22 31.58
C SER A 17 6.95 -2.02 30.59
N PHE A 18 7.29 -3.06 29.84
CA PHE A 18 8.01 -2.90 28.57
C PHE A 18 7.06 -2.21 27.59
N GLY A 19 6.98 -0.88 27.69
CA GLY A 19 6.51 -0.07 26.59
C GLY A 19 7.39 -0.39 25.39
N HIS A 20 6.79 -0.86 24.31
CA HIS A 20 7.50 -1.00 23.04
C HIS A 20 8.09 0.36 22.67
N VAL A 21 9.41 0.47 22.74
CA VAL A 21 10.15 1.60 22.17
C VAL A 21 10.12 1.40 20.66
N TYR A 22 9.11 1.95 19.99
CA TYR A 22 9.16 2.17 18.55
C TYR A 22 10.12 3.33 18.31
N THR A 23 11.26 3.06 17.69
CA THR A 23 12.13 4.11 17.14
C THR A 23 11.42 4.77 15.96
N GLU A 24 11.00 6.03 16.11
CA GLU A 24 10.35 6.77 15.02
C GLU A 24 11.36 7.11 13.91
N ILE A 25 11.17 6.53 12.74
CA ILE A 25 12.00 6.78 11.55
C ILE A 25 11.61 8.15 10.96
N THR A 26 12.61 9.00 10.68
CA THR A 26 12.42 10.30 10.02
C THR A 26 12.79 10.23 8.53
N GLN A 27 12.07 10.95 7.68
CA GLN A 27 12.30 11.07 6.23
C GLN A 27 12.29 12.53 5.78
N THR A 28 12.85 12.85 4.62
CA THR A 28 12.90 14.24 4.12
C THR A 28 11.64 14.60 3.35
N PHE A 29 10.97 15.66 3.80
CA PHE A 29 9.79 16.24 3.15
C PHE A 29 10.04 17.70 2.78
N ILE A 30 9.39 18.19 1.74
CA ILE A 30 9.31 19.59 1.33
C ILE A 30 7.93 20.12 1.69
N VAL A 31 7.87 21.06 2.61
CA VAL A 31 6.65 21.71 3.08
C VAL A 31 6.52 23.06 2.37
N ARG A 32 5.44 23.25 1.63
CA ARG A 32 5.09 24.52 0.99
C ARG A 32 4.22 25.34 1.94
N VAL A 33 4.52 26.63 2.10
CA VAL A 33 3.92 27.51 3.11
C VAL A 33 3.40 28.81 2.48
N ARG A 34 2.31 29.35 3.02
CA ARG A 34 1.75 30.66 2.71
C ARG A 34 2.50 31.79 3.42
N ASN A 35 3.51 32.37 2.78
CA ASN A 35 4.28 33.48 3.40
C ASN A 35 3.51 34.78 3.59
N ASP A 36 2.41 34.97 2.87
CA ASP A 36 1.45 36.03 3.09
C ASP A 36 0.84 35.99 4.50
N LEU A 37 0.82 34.82 5.14
CA LEU A 37 0.35 34.65 6.52
C LEU A 37 1.45 34.75 7.57
N LYS A 38 2.69 35.13 7.19
CA LYS A 38 3.78 35.28 8.16
C LYS A 38 3.44 36.40 9.15
N PRO A 39 3.37 36.14 10.46
CA PRO A 39 3.15 37.19 11.45
C PRO A 39 4.25 38.24 11.41
N SER A 40 3.89 39.51 11.60
CA SER A 40 4.81 40.65 11.55
C SER A 40 5.91 40.60 12.63
N GLN A 41 5.67 39.86 13.71
CA GLN A 41 6.64 39.64 14.80
C GLN A 41 7.89 38.85 14.37
N PHE A 42 7.84 38.12 13.24
CA PHE A 42 8.99 37.38 12.73
C PHE A 42 9.77 38.24 11.72
N LEU A 43 11.06 38.46 11.99
CA LEU A 43 11.94 39.21 11.09
C LEU A 43 12.27 38.41 9.82
N ASP A 44 12.54 37.11 9.97
CA ASP A 44 12.83 36.19 8.87
C ASP A 44 11.78 35.07 8.75
N VAL A 45 11.54 34.62 7.52
CA VAL A 45 10.65 33.48 7.22
C VAL A 45 11.19 32.18 7.81
N GLU A 46 12.52 32.03 7.91
CA GLU A 46 13.14 30.83 8.51
C GLU A 46 12.84 30.69 9.99
N GLU A 47 12.86 31.80 10.71
CA GLU A 47 12.53 31.84 12.13
C GLU A 47 11.08 31.41 12.35
N TRP A 48 10.17 31.95 11.53
CA TRP A 48 8.76 31.58 11.57
C TRP A 48 8.51 30.09 11.25
N TYR A 49 9.17 29.55 10.23
CA TYR A 49 9.08 28.13 9.91
C TYR A 49 9.61 27.26 11.05
N SER A 50 10.74 27.65 11.66
CA SER A 50 11.37 26.89 12.74
C SER A 50 10.45 26.85 13.96
N THR A 51 9.87 27.99 14.34
CA THR A 51 8.87 28.04 15.41
C THR A 51 7.64 27.19 15.09
N THR A 52 7.17 27.20 13.85
CA THR A 52 6.03 26.36 13.41
C THR A 52 6.34 24.89 13.60
N LEU A 53 7.52 24.43 13.14
CA LEU A 53 7.94 23.04 13.27
C LEU A 53 8.14 22.62 14.74
N ARG A 54 8.71 23.51 15.56
CA ARG A 54 8.94 23.25 17.00
C ARG A 54 7.66 23.30 17.84
N SER A 55 6.60 23.91 17.31
CA SER A 55 5.29 23.99 17.99
C SER A 55 4.52 22.68 17.95
N LEU A 56 4.87 21.77 17.03
CA LEU A 56 4.24 20.45 16.89
C LEU A 56 4.33 19.65 18.19
N THR A 57 3.23 18.96 18.52
CA THR A 57 3.13 18.19 19.76
C THR A 57 4.08 17.00 19.77
N SER A 58 4.22 16.31 18.63
CA SER A 58 5.22 15.25 18.42
C SER A 58 6.66 15.78 18.60
N TYR A 59 6.95 17.00 18.18
CA TYR A 59 8.28 17.60 18.33
C TYR A 59 8.63 17.86 19.81
N LYS A 60 7.68 18.40 20.59
CA LYS A 60 7.87 18.65 22.04
C LYS A 60 8.07 17.37 22.86
N SER A 61 7.42 16.27 22.48
CA SER A 61 7.59 14.95 23.09
C SER A 61 9.03 14.42 22.98
N MET A 62 9.72 14.70 21.86
CA MET A 62 11.12 14.32 21.67
C MET A 62 12.08 15.16 22.52
N THR A 63 11.86 16.47 22.61
CA THR A 63 12.78 17.36 23.36
C THR A 63 12.69 17.14 24.87
N LEU A 64 11.51 16.81 25.40
CA LEU A 64 11.31 16.50 26.83
C LEU A 64 12.00 15.21 27.29
N LYS A 65 12.47 14.35 26.36
CA LYS A 65 13.25 13.15 26.67
C LYS A 65 14.77 13.38 26.66
N SER A 66 15.24 14.57 26.28
CA SER A 66 16.65 14.89 26.12
C SER A 66 17.02 16.17 26.87
N GLU A 67 17.04 16.09 28.20
CA GLU A 67 17.77 17.05 29.04
C GLU A 67 19.12 16.44 29.44
N SER A 68 20.09 16.50 28.53
CA SER A 68 21.52 16.61 28.85
C SER A 68 22.31 16.70 27.54
N GLY A 69 22.83 17.87 27.21
CA GLY A 69 23.77 18.01 26.09
C GLY A 69 23.91 19.42 25.56
N LYS A 70 25.07 20.03 25.80
CA LYS A 70 25.48 21.33 25.29
C LYS A 70 25.49 21.37 23.75
N GLY A 71 24.61 22.20 23.18
CA GLY A 71 24.94 23.26 22.23
C GLY A 71 25.68 22.89 20.94
N GLU A 72 24.99 22.27 20.00
CA GLU A 72 25.21 22.49 18.57
C GLU A 72 23.86 22.85 17.94
N LYS A 73 23.74 24.00 17.26
CA LYS A 73 22.50 24.42 16.59
C LYS A 73 22.25 23.45 15.43
N GLN A 74 21.61 22.33 15.70
CA GLN A 74 21.13 21.42 14.67
C GLN A 74 20.11 22.20 13.84
N ARG A 75 20.42 22.41 12.56
CA ARG A 75 19.52 23.13 11.65
C ARG A 75 18.27 22.28 11.49
N ASP A 76 17.11 22.81 11.91
CA ASP A 76 15.83 22.10 11.83
C ASP A 76 15.44 21.78 10.36
N PHE A 77 16.08 22.47 9.41
CA PHE A 77 15.86 22.34 7.98
C PHE A 77 17.05 21.71 7.27
N VAL A 78 16.73 20.81 6.34
CA VAL A 78 17.63 20.38 5.26
C VAL A 78 17.87 21.55 4.29
N HIS A 79 16.82 22.33 3.98
CA HIS A 79 16.91 23.51 3.11
C HIS A 79 15.70 24.44 3.28
N VAL A 80 15.83 25.72 2.92
CA VAL A 80 14.71 26.67 2.90
C VAL A 80 14.58 27.31 1.52
N TYR A 81 13.37 27.23 0.97
CA TYR A 81 13.02 27.80 -0.33
C TYR A 81 12.40 29.19 -0.13
N LYS A 82 13.04 30.23 -0.67
CA LYS A 82 12.58 31.63 -0.58
C LYS A 82 12.21 32.27 -1.92
N THR A 83 12.59 31.65 -3.05
CA THR A 83 12.53 32.29 -4.37
C THR A 83 11.42 31.72 -5.25
N VAL A 84 11.50 30.44 -5.62
CA VAL A 84 10.58 29.80 -6.59
C VAL A 84 9.24 29.46 -5.95
N PHE A 85 9.27 29.07 -4.68
CA PHE A 85 8.11 28.97 -3.81
C PHE A 85 8.59 29.21 -2.38
N ASN A 86 7.62 29.48 -1.52
CA ASN A 86 7.84 29.68 -0.09
C ASN A 86 7.68 28.34 0.64
N GLY A 87 8.72 27.89 1.34
CA GLY A 87 8.67 26.62 2.07
C GLY A 87 10.02 26.15 2.60
N PHE A 88 10.05 24.94 3.16
CA PHE A 88 11.26 24.34 3.72
C PHE A 88 11.31 22.83 3.49
N ALA A 89 12.51 22.28 3.40
CA ALA A 89 12.75 20.85 3.47
C ALA A 89 13.24 20.48 4.87
N ALA A 90 12.63 19.47 5.50
CA ALA A 90 12.99 19.00 6.84
C ALA A 90 12.93 17.48 6.92
N ARG A 91 13.70 16.90 7.86
CA ARG A 91 13.54 15.48 8.24
C ARG A 91 12.43 15.37 9.27
N LEU A 92 11.33 14.73 8.90
CA LEU A 92 10.11 14.65 9.69
C LEU A 92 9.66 13.20 9.87
N THR A 93 8.98 12.93 10.98
CA THR A 93 8.21 11.70 11.16
C THR A 93 6.84 11.83 10.48
N ASN A 94 6.17 10.71 10.22
CA ASN A 94 4.84 10.72 9.62
C ASN A 94 3.83 11.51 10.48
N GLN A 95 3.94 11.40 11.80
CA GLN A 95 3.09 12.16 12.74
C GLN A 95 3.33 13.67 12.61
N GLN A 96 4.58 14.10 12.48
CA GLN A 96 4.90 15.53 12.28
C GLN A 96 4.35 16.06 10.95
N VAL A 97 4.37 15.25 9.88
CA VAL A 97 3.78 15.60 8.58
C VAL A 97 2.26 15.75 8.68
N GLU A 98 1.59 14.85 9.38
CA GLU A 98 0.15 14.91 9.62
C GLU A 98 -0.23 16.17 10.41
N GLU A 99 0.49 16.48 11.49
CA GLU A 99 0.25 17.70 12.27
C GLU A 99 0.50 18.98 11.43
N LEU A 100 1.55 19.01 10.61
CA LEU A 100 1.83 20.13 9.70
C LEU A 100 0.73 20.29 8.63
N SER A 101 0.19 19.19 8.10
CA SER A 101 -0.84 19.23 7.06
C SER A 101 -2.15 19.88 7.53
N ASN A 102 -2.40 19.85 8.85
CA ASN A 102 -3.57 20.47 9.47
C ASN A 102 -3.40 21.97 9.75
N LEU A 103 -2.22 22.55 9.50
CA LEU A 103 -1.97 23.96 9.75
C LEU A 103 -2.45 24.82 8.57
N PRO A 104 -3.21 25.90 8.81
CA PRO A 104 -3.79 26.72 7.74
C PRO A 104 -2.73 27.40 6.87
N GLN A 105 -1.52 27.63 7.39
CA GLN A 105 -0.41 28.20 6.62
C GLN A 105 0.27 27.20 5.69
N VAL A 106 0.05 25.88 5.83
CA VAL A 106 0.67 24.87 4.98
C VAL A 106 -0.17 24.67 3.71
N LEU A 107 0.46 24.86 2.54
CA LEU A 107 -0.16 24.69 1.22
C LEU A 107 -0.10 23.25 0.72
N GLY A 108 0.89 22.48 1.17
CA GLY A 108 1.09 21.11 0.76
C GLY A 108 2.44 20.57 1.22
N ILE A 109 2.52 19.26 1.39
CA ILE A 109 3.73 18.56 1.83
C ILE A 109 4.08 17.52 0.77
N ILE A 110 5.30 17.61 0.25
CA ILE A 110 5.83 16.79 -0.83
C ILE A 110 6.89 15.86 -0.23
N GLY A 111 6.75 14.55 -0.40
CA GLY A 111 7.67 13.58 0.20
C GLY A 111 7.03 12.25 0.65
N PHE A 112 5.72 12.08 0.49
CA PHE A 112 5.01 10.78 0.60
C PHE A 112 4.19 10.50 -0.68
N PRO A 113 3.83 9.24 -1.02
CA PRO A 113 3.29 8.83 -2.32
C PRO A 113 1.89 9.37 -2.67
N PHE A 114 1.20 10.08 -1.76
CA PHE A 114 -0.17 10.56 -1.97
C PHE A 114 -0.33 11.62 -3.08
N GLY A 115 0.70 12.42 -3.36
CA GLY A 115 0.64 13.37 -4.47
C GLY A 115 0.65 12.69 -5.84
N ALA A 116 1.36 11.57 -5.95
CA ALA A 116 1.47 10.80 -7.19
C ALA A 116 0.20 9.98 -7.44
N SER A 117 -0.39 9.38 -6.40
CA SER A 117 -1.64 8.63 -6.54
C SER A 117 -2.79 9.54 -6.99
N ALA A 118 -2.88 10.77 -6.47
CA ALA A 118 -3.85 11.75 -6.96
C ALA A 118 -3.42 12.50 -8.23
N CYS A 119 -2.29 12.14 -8.86
CA CYS A 119 -1.75 12.81 -10.07
C CYS A 119 -1.76 14.34 -9.96
N LEU A 120 -1.30 14.86 -8.82
CA LEU A 120 -1.16 16.29 -8.63
C LEU A 120 -0.12 16.86 -9.62
N PRO A 121 -0.28 18.12 -10.05
CA PRO A 121 0.71 18.76 -10.91
C PRO A 121 2.13 18.67 -10.32
N GLY A 122 3.08 18.14 -11.10
CA GLY A 122 4.48 18.02 -10.71
C GLY A 122 4.82 16.85 -9.77
N SER A 123 3.84 16.03 -9.34
CA SER A 123 4.10 14.89 -8.45
C SER A 123 4.53 13.60 -9.17
N LEU A 124 4.31 13.52 -10.49
CA LEU A 124 4.54 12.33 -11.30
C LEU A 124 6.00 12.23 -11.78
N ASP A 125 6.62 11.06 -11.58
CA ASP A 125 7.93 10.76 -12.15
C ASP A 125 7.80 10.55 -13.68
N LYS A 126 8.33 11.50 -14.45
CA LYS A 126 8.29 11.48 -15.91
C LYS A 126 8.92 10.23 -16.52
N LYS A 127 9.94 9.63 -15.88
CA LYS A 127 10.58 8.40 -16.38
C LYS A 127 9.63 7.21 -16.29
N LEU A 128 8.83 7.16 -15.23
CA LEU A 128 7.85 6.09 -15.01
C LEU A 128 6.59 6.30 -15.84
N VAL A 129 6.19 7.55 -16.09
CA VAL A 129 4.91 7.91 -16.75
C VAL A 129 5.00 7.96 -18.27
N ARG A 130 6.16 8.31 -18.85
CA ARG A 130 6.29 8.54 -20.29
C ARG A 130 5.80 7.34 -21.12
N GLY A 131 4.85 7.60 -22.01
CA GLY A 131 4.28 6.59 -22.92
C GLY A 131 3.28 5.63 -22.26
N LYS A 132 2.88 5.85 -21.00
CA LYS A 132 1.97 4.97 -20.25
C LYS A 132 0.61 5.61 -19.99
N ILE A 133 -0.36 4.75 -19.70
CA ILE A 133 -1.63 5.13 -19.10
C ILE A 133 -1.42 5.15 -17.59
N VAL A 134 -1.85 6.22 -16.92
CA VAL A 134 -1.64 6.43 -15.48
C VAL A 134 -2.98 6.35 -14.76
N VAL A 135 -3.04 5.56 -13.68
CA VAL A 135 -4.19 5.51 -12.78
C VAL A 135 -4.01 6.58 -11.71
N CYS A 136 -5.06 7.36 -11.47
CA CYS A 136 -5.09 8.47 -10.54
C CYS A 136 -6.30 8.36 -9.63
N ASP A 137 -6.11 8.45 -8.33
CA ASP A 137 -7.18 8.52 -7.34
C ASP A 137 -8.02 9.78 -7.58
N ARG A 138 -9.32 9.68 -7.36
CA ARG A 138 -10.26 10.81 -7.36
C ARG A 138 -10.05 11.67 -6.11
N GLY A 139 -10.16 12.98 -6.27
CA GLY A 139 -9.94 13.97 -5.20
C GLY A 139 -8.57 14.66 -5.27
N GLY A 140 -8.31 15.63 -4.39
CA GLY A 140 -7.03 16.37 -4.29
C GLY A 140 -6.74 17.41 -5.39
N SER A 141 -7.19 17.18 -6.63
CA SER A 141 -7.15 18.15 -7.73
C SER A 141 -8.40 18.05 -8.61
N PRO A 142 -8.78 19.13 -9.34
CA PRO A 142 -9.89 19.06 -10.29
C PRO A 142 -9.67 17.95 -11.32
N ARG A 143 -10.72 17.20 -11.65
CA ARG A 143 -10.61 15.96 -12.44
C ARG A 143 -10.01 16.19 -13.84
N ALA A 144 -10.40 17.28 -14.51
CA ALA A 144 -9.80 17.69 -15.78
C ALA A 144 -8.29 18.02 -15.67
N ALA A 145 -7.85 18.56 -14.52
CA ALA A 145 -6.45 18.92 -14.28
C ALA A 145 -5.55 17.69 -14.12
N LYS A 146 -6.08 16.54 -13.68
CA LYS A 146 -5.32 15.27 -13.59
C LYS A 146 -4.87 14.78 -14.97
N GLY A 147 -5.76 14.86 -15.95
CA GLY A 147 -5.42 14.51 -17.34
C GLY A 147 -4.33 15.42 -17.91
N LEU A 148 -4.33 16.71 -17.54
CA LEU A 148 -3.26 17.64 -17.90
C LEU A 148 -1.93 17.27 -17.21
N ALA A 149 -1.95 16.98 -15.90
CA ALA A 149 -0.75 16.59 -15.16
C ALA A 149 -0.10 15.32 -15.73
N VAL A 150 -0.90 14.31 -16.10
CA VAL A 150 -0.42 13.09 -16.76
C VAL A 150 0.17 13.39 -18.13
N LYS A 151 -0.49 14.24 -18.93
CA LYS A 151 0.02 14.68 -20.24
C LYS A 151 1.37 15.40 -20.12
N GLU A 152 1.49 16.32 -19.16
CA GLU A 152 2.73 17.07 -18.89
C GLU A 152 3.88 16.17 -18.41
N ALA A 153 3.55 15.07 -17.74
CA ALA A 153 4.50 14.02 -17.37
C ALA A 153 4.85 13.07 -18.53
N GLY A 154 4.22 13.22 -19.70
CA GLY A 154 4.44 12.42 -20.91
C GLY A 154 3.59 11.16 -21.01
N GLY A 155 2.56 11.02 -20.18
CA GLY A 155 1.59 9.94 -20.24
C GLY A 155 0.66 10.07 -21.45
N VAL A 156 0.13 8.95 -21.91
CA VAL A 156 -0.71 8.86 -23.12
C VAL A 156 -2.19 8.65 -22.81
N GLY A 157 -2.53 8.42 -21.54
CA GLY A 157 -3.91 8.31 -21.08
C GLY A 157 -4.00 8.37 -19.56
N VAL A 158 -5.20 8.64 -19.05
CA VAL A 158 -5.48 8.74 -17.61
C VAL A 158 -6.68 7.88 -17.24
N ILE A 159 -6.59 7.17 -16.12
CA ILE A 159 -7.73 6.47 -15.51
C ILE A 159 -7.99 7.14 -14.17
N ILE A 160 -9.21 7.64 -13.94
CA ILE A 160 -9.59 8.23 -12.66
C ILE A 160 -10.32 7.16 -11.83
N GLU A 161 -9.70 6.76 -10.73
CA GLU A 161 -10.23 5.77 -9.80
C GLU A 161 -11.01 6.45 -8.68
N ASN A 162 -12.29 6.11 -8.51
CA ASN A 162 -13.00 6.50 -7.29
C ASN A 162 -12.36 5.82 -6.07
N VAL A 163 -12.24 6.54 -4.96
CA VAL A 163 -11.71 6.01 -3.70
C VAL A 163 -12.85 5.78 -2.70
N ASP A 164 -12.56 5.02 -1.63
CA ASP A 164 -13.48 4.78 -0.52
C ASP A 164 -14.09 6.11 -0.03
N GLY A 165 -15.43 6.24 -0.13
CA GLY A 165 -16.18 7.46 0.21
C GLY A 165 -16.83 8.20 -0.98
N GLU A 166 -16.31 8.07 -2.20
CA GLU A 166 -16.97 8.59 -3.43
C GLU A 166 -17.96 7.58 -4.04
N GLY A 167 -17.85 6.30 -3.65
CA GLY A 167 -18.75 5.22 -4.04
C GLY A 167 -18.67 4.82 -5.52
N GLU A 168 -19.72 4.16 -6.02
CA GLU A 168 -19.77 3.61 -7.39
C GLU A 168 -20.21 4.64 -8.45
N GLY A 169 -20.39 5.90 -8.07
CA GLY A 169 -20.86 6.95 -8.97
C GLY A 169 -19.77 7.39 -9.96
N LEU A 170 -19.96 7.11 -11.24
CA LEU A 170 -19.09 7.59 -12.31
C LEU A 170 -19.47 9.00 -12.74
N SER A 171 -18.46 9.81 -13.05
CA SER A 171 -18.64 11.13 -13.66
C SER A 171 -17.87 11.16 -14.98
N ALA A 172 -18.51 11.65 -16.03
CA ALA A 172 -17.86 11.84 -17.31
C ALA A 172 -17.12 13.18 -17.31
N ASP A 173 -15.81 13.14 -17.08
CA ASP A 173 -14.96 14.34 -17.09
C ASP A 173 -14.17 14.44 -18.41
N PRO A 174 -14.13 15.62 -19.05
CA PRO A 174 -13.35 15.81 -20.26
C PRO A 174 -11.84 15.89 -19.95
N HIS A 175 -11.02 15.19 -20.73
CA HIS A 175 -9.57 15.16 -20.60
C HIS A 175 -8.88 15.50 -21.94
N LEU A 176 -7.68 16.12 -21.86
CA LEU A 176 -6.85 16.48 -23.03
C LEU A 176 -6.05 15.29 -23.61
N ILE A 177 -6.19 14.12 -23.01
CA ILE A 177 -5.70 12.81 -23.42
C ILE A 177 -6.83 11.81 -23.20
N PRO A 178 -6.83 10.64 -23.86
CA PRO A 178 -7.79 9.57 -23.56
C PRO A 178 -7.93 9.35 -22.05
N GLY A 179 -9.15 9.46 -21.56
CA GLY A 179 -9.45 9.42 -20.14
C GLY A 179 -10.71 8.61 -19.87
N LEU A 180 -10.71 7.81 -18.80
CA LEU A 180 -11.89 7.11 -18.33
C LEU A 180 -11.95 7.11 -16.81
N ALA A 181 -13.16 7.15 -16.25
CA ALA A 181 -13.37 7.01 -14.82
C ALA A 181 -13.84 5.59 -14.48
N ILE A 182 -13.25 4.98 -13.46
CA ILE A 182 -13.65 3.68 -12.92
C ILE A 182 -14.22 3.85 -11.51
N THR A 183 -15.08 2.92 -11.13
CA THR A 183 -15.69 2.89 -9.80
C THR A 183 -14.66 2.45 -8.76
N GLU A 184 -14.99 2.63 -7.49
CA GLU A 184 -14.15 2.21 -6.36
C GLU A 184 -13.85 0.71 -6.44
N SER A 185 -14.87 -0.09 -6.74
CA SER A 185 -14.73 -1.52 -6.94
C SER A 185 -13.84 -1.91 -8.13
N GLY A 186 -13.75 -1.06 -9.16
CA GLY A 186 -12.95 -1.30 -10.36
C GLY A 186 -11.48 -0.90 -10.24
N GLY A 187 -11.13 -0.05 -9.27
CA GLY A 187 -9.77 0.46 -9.08
C GLY A 187 -8.93 -0.27 -8.04
N LYS A 188 -9.58 -0.90 -7.05
CA LYS A 188 -8.91 -1.77 -6.09
C LYS A 188 -7.99 -2.73 -6.82
N PRO A 189 -6.70 -2.85 -6.43
CA PRO A 189 -5.75 -3.71 -7.13
C PRO A 189 -6.30 -5.12 -7.13
N HIS A 190 -6.87 -5.52 -8.26
CA HIS A 190 -7.13 -6.91 -8.55
C HIS A 190 -5.77 -7.58 -8.43
N LYS A 191 -5.62 -8.43 -7.43
CA LYS A 191 -4.39 -9.20 -7.31
C LYS A 191 -4.23 -9.94 -8.64
N PRO A 192 -3.01 -10.19 -9.16
CA PRO A 192 -2.85 -10.83 -10.46
C PRO A 192 -3.64 -12.15 -10.59
N TRP A 193 -3.87 -12.84 -9.47
CA TRP A 193 -4.68 -14.04 -9.40
C TRP A 193 -6.20 -13.81 -9.46
N ASP A 194 -6.73 -12.59 -9.32
CA ASP A 194 -8.17 -12.27 -9.41
C ASP A 194 -8.67 -12.19 -10.86
N ILE A 195 -7.76 -12.20 -11.85
CA ILE A 195 -8.10 -12.30 -13.27
C ILE A 195 -8.64 -13.71 -13.56
N ASN A 196 -9.72 -13.82 -14.33
CA ASN A 196 -10.28 -15.09 -14.79
C ASN A 196 -9.40 -15.76 -15.87
N TYR A 197 -8.18 -16.12 -15.50
CA TYR A 197 -7.15 -16.70 -16.36
C TYR A 197 -7.04 -18.21 -16.14
N PRO A 198 -6.75 -19.02 -17.18
CA PRO A 198 -6.67 -20.49 -17.07
C PRO A 198 -5.43 -21.01 -16.31
N ALA A 199 -4.67 -20.13 -15.65
CA ALA A 199 -3.60 -20.46 -14.73
C ALA A 199 -3.74 -19.63 -13.44
N ILE A 200 -3.20 -20.16 -12.34
CA ILE A 200 -3.21 -19.50 -11.03
C ILE A 200 -1.76 -19.34 -10.58
N SER A 201 -1.35 -18.11 -10.28
CA SER A 201 -0.05 -17.80 -9.71
C SER A 201 -0.24 -16.91 -8.50
N VAL A 202 0.18 -17.37 -7.33
CA VAL A 202 0.06 -16.62 -6.07
C VAL A 202 1.43 -16.38 -5.44
N VAL A 203 1.56 -15.23 -4.79
CA VAL A 203 2.77 -14.84 -4.07
C VAL A 203 2.44 -14.69 -2.60
N PHE A 204 3.12 -15.44 -1.74
CA PHE A 204 3.10 -15.26 -0.30
C PHE A 204 4.29 -14.39 0.12
N ASP A 205 3.98 -13.29 0.78
CA ASP A 205 4.98 -12.43 1.43
C ASP A 205 5.25 -12.95 2.84
N MET A 206 6.44 -13.53 3.03
CA MET A 206 6.85 -14.14 4.31
C MET A 206 7.17 -13.11 5.39
N SER A 207 7.38 -11.84 5.03
CA SER A 207 7.57 -10.74 5.98
C SER A 207 6.26 -10.30 6.66
N SER A 208 5.11 -10.78 6.17
CA SER A 208 3.78 -10.33 6.57
C SER A 208 3.15 -11.20 7.68
N ARG A 209 2.19 -10.65 8.44
CA ARG A 209 1.57 -11.34 9.59
C ARG A 209 0.91 -12.68 9.19
N PRO A 210 0.84 -13.68 10.10
CA PRO A 210 0.32 -15.02 9.80
C PRO A 210 -1.10 -15.10 9.22
N SER A 211 -1.93 -14.10 9.50
CA SER A 211 -3.30 -14.01 8.98
C SER A 211 -3.38 -13.79 7.46
N LYS A 212 -2.27 -13.47 6.77
CA LYS A 212 -2.21 -13.33 5.30
C LYS A 212 -1.80 -14.61 4.55
N TYR A 213 -1.58 -15.72 5.24
CA TYR A 213 -1.21 -17.02 4.64
C TYR A 213 -2.37 -17.81 4.04
N ASN A 214 -3.49 -17.15 3.74
CA ASN A 214 -4.65 -17.74 3.07
C ASN A 214 -5.10 -16.84 1.92
N ILE A 215 -4.94 -17.31 0.69
CA ILE A 215 -5.32 -16.60 -0.53
C ILE A 215 -6.52 -17.31 -1.15
N ALA A 216 -7.59 -16.56 -1.42
CA ALA A 216 -8.75 -17.03 -2.15
C ALA A 216 -8.71 -16.48 -3.58
N VAL A 217 -8.88 -17.36 -4.55
CA VAL A 217 -8.83 -17.06 -5.99
C VAL A 217 -10.17 -17.44 -6.60
N MET A 218 -10.90 -16.47 -7.16
CA MET A 218 -12.18 -16.73 -7.82
C MET A 218 -11.99 -16.98 -9.31
N ARG A 219 -12.68 -18.00 -9.84
CA ARG A 219 -12.68 -18.32 -11.27
C ARG A 219 -14.11 -18.54 -11.74
N THR A 220 -14.35 -18.26 -13.02
CA THR A 220 -15.63 -18.46 -13.67
C THR A 220 -15.43 -19.27 -14.94
N ALA A 221 -15.96 -20.49 -14.96
CA ALA A 221 -15.96 -21.36 -16.13
C ALA A 221 -17.24 -21.16 -16.93
N THR A 222 -17.11 -21.17 -18.26
CA THR A 222 -18.24 -21.16 -19.20
C THR A 222 -18.34 -22.52 -19.86
N HIS A 223 -19.51 -23.14 -19.82
CA HIS A 223 -19.74 -24.43 -20.47
C HIS A 223 -19.83 -24.27 -21.98
N VAL A 224 -19.00 -25.01 -22.73
CA VAL A 224 -18.94 -24.93 -24.20
C VAL A 224 -19.47 -26.19 -24.89
N GLY A 225 -19.72 -27.27 -24.12
CA GLY A 225 -20.25 -28.53 -24.61
C GLY A 225 -21.74 -28.45 -24.96
N ASN A 226 -22.20 -29.42 -25.76
CA ASN A 226 -23.61 -29.62 -26.03
C ASN A 226 -24.20 -30.57 -25.00
N GLY A 227 -25.34 -30.22 -24.40
CA GLY A 227 -26.02 -31.02 -23.37
C GLY A 227 -25.55 -30.76 -21.94
N SER A 228 -26.01 -31.60 -21.01
CA SER A 228 -25.70 -31.46 -19.59
C SER A 228 -24.45 -32.28 -19.21
N SER A 229 -23.53 -31.67 -18.48
CA SER A 229 -22.27 -32.29 -18.03
C SER A 229 -21.95 -31.91 -16.59
N SER A 230 -21.31 -32.83 -15.85
CA SER A 230 -20.95 -32.60 -14.45
C SER A 230 -19.48 -32.89 -14.22
N TYR A 231 -18.75 -31.88 -13.77
CA TYR A 231 -17.31 -31.92 -13.58
C TYR A 231 -16.97 -31.97 -12.09
N SER A 232 -16.14 -32.92 -11.70
CA SER A 232 -15.53 -32.99 -10.37
C SER A 232 -14.09 -32.46 -10.43
N VAL A 233 -13.67 -31.79 -9.38
CA VAL A 233 -12.32 -31.23 -9.27
C VAL A 233 -11.33 -32.25 -8.72
N VAL A 234 -10.15 -32.31 -9.30
CA VAL A 234 -8.98 -33.05 -8.81
C VAL A 234 -7.84 -32.06 -8.60
N VAL A 235 -7.27 -32.04 -7.40
CA VAL A 235 -6.23 -31.08 -7.00
C VAL A 235 -4.91 -31.83 -6.80
N THR A 236 -3.85 -31.37 -7.47
CA THR A 236 -2.47 -31.72 -7.14
C THR A 236 -1.84 -30.49 -6.48
N PRO A 237 -1.74 -30.44 -5.14
CA PRO A 237 -1.25 -29.25 -4.46
C PRO A 237 0.27 -29.06 -4.66
N PRO A 238 0.76 -27.82 -4.78
CA PRO A 238 2.18 -27.52 -4.67
C PRO A 238 2.71 -27.87 -3.27
N ARG A 239 3.99 -28.25 -3.15
CA ARG A 239 4.57 -28.57 -1.83
C ARG A 239 4.49 -27.37 -0.89
N GLY A 240 4.22 -27.64 0.39
CA GLY A 240 4.10 -26.58 1.41
C GLY A 240 2.80 -25.77 1.37
N ALA A 241 1.88 -26.07 0.45
CA ALA A 241 0.57 -25.43 0.36
C ALA A 241 -0.59 -26.43 0.45
N LYS A 242 -1.63 -26.07 1.20
CA LYS A 242 -2.94 -26.72 1.17
C LYS A 242 -3.82 -26.00 0.18
N VAL A 243 -4.45 -26.75 -0.73
CA VAL A 243 -5.34 -26.18 -1.76
C VAL A 243 -6.71 -26.82 -1.63
N THR A 244 -7.75 -26.00 -1.50
CA THR A 244 -9.15 -26.46 -1.46
C THR A 244 -10.00 -25.70 -2.47
N VAL A 245 -11.01 -26.35 -3.03
CA VAL A 245 -11.90 -25.76 -4.05
C VAL A 245 -13.35 -25.90 -3.64
N ASP A 246 -14.11 -24.83 -3.83
CA ASP A 246 -15.51 -24.73 -3.45
C ASP A 246 -16.34 -24.09 -4.59
N PRO A 247 -17.39 -24.75 -5.10
CA PRO A 247 -17.79 -26.14 -4.79
C PRO A 247 -16.81 -27.17 -5.41
N PRO A 248 -16.74 -28.42 -4.90
CA PRO A 248 -15.88 -29.45 -5.46
C PRO A 248 -16.44 -30.08 -6.75
N LYS A 249 -17.69 -29.77 -7.10
CA LYS A 249 -18.39 -30.29 -8.27
C LYS A 249 -19.25 -29.21 -8.91
N MET A 250 -19.18 -29.09 -10.23
CA MET A 250 -19.99 -28.16 -11.02
C MET A 250 -20.80 -28.90 -12.07
N THR A 251 -22.12 -28.76 -12.04
CA THR A 251 -23.03 -29.31 -13.05
C THR A 251 -23.50 -28.20 -13.97
N PHE A 252 -23.33 -28.37 -15.27
CA PHE A 252 -23.84 -27.46 -16.30
C PHE A 252 -24.97 -28.12 -17.08
N THR A 253 -26.07 -27.41 -17.31
CA THR A 253 -27.28 -27.94 -17.96
C THR A 253 -27.40 -27.53 -19.43
N GLU A 254 -26.79 -26.40 -19.79
CA GLU A 254 -26.91 -25.80 -21.12
C GLU A 254 -25.58 -25.18 -21.58
N LYS A 255 -25.45 -24.96 -22.89
CA LYS A 255 -24.29 -24.31 -23.48
C LYS A 255 -24.29 -22.81 -23.14
N GLY A 256 -23.13 -22.27 -22.78
CA GLY A 256 -22.96 -20.87 -22.40
C GLY A 256 -23.21 -20.60 -20.91
N GLN A 257 -23.71 -21.57 -20.15
CA GLN A 257 -23.91 -21.42 -18.70
C GLN A 257 -22.57 -21.17 -18.01
N LYS A 258 -22.55 -20.18 -17.12
CA LYS A 258 -21.38 -19.81 -16.34
C LYS A 258 -21.53 -20.26 -14.90
N LYS A 259 -20.46 -20.81 -14.32
CA LYS A 259 -20.39 -21.13 -12.89
C LYS A 259 -19.05 -20.69 -12.33
N SER A 260 -19.10 -20.17 -11.12
CA SER A 260 -17.94 -19.69 -10.40
C SER A 260 -17.53 -20.64 -9.29
N TYR A 261 -16.23 -20.72 -9.04
CA TYR A 261 -15.64 -21.49 -7.96
C TYR A 261 -14.50 -20.71 -7.32
N VAL A 262 -14.23 -21.02 -6.05
CA VAL A 262 -13.16 -20.40 -5.26
C VAL A 262 -12.09 -21.44 -4.96
N VAL A 263 -10.86 -21.12 -5.32
CA VAL A 263 -9.66 -21.88 -4.94
C VAL A 263 -9.01 -21.19 -3.75
N ARG A 264 -8.98 -21.85 -2.59
CA ARG A 264 -8.31 -21.37 -1.39
C ARG A 264 -6.95 -22.04 -1.26
N ILE A 265 -5.90 -21.24 -1.12
CA ILE A 265 -4.50 -21.68 -1.03
C ILE A 265 -3.98 -21.21 0.31
N GLN A 266 -3.60 -22.15 1.17
CA GLN A 266 -3.12 -21.91 2.52
C GLN A 266 -1.69 -22.40 2.67
N MET A 267 -0.81 -21.59 3.25
CA MET A 267 0.55 -22.02 3.57
C MET A 267 0.51 -23.03 4.73
N GLN A 268 1.16 -24.18 4.57
CA GLN A 268 1.27 -25.22 5.62
C GLN A 268 2.67 -25.27 6.26
N SER A 269 3.71 -24.96 5.50
CA SER A 269 5.09 -24.93 6.00
C SER A 269 5.86 -23.78 5.34
N VAL A 270 6.78 -23.18 6.10
CA VAL A 270 7.70 -22.15 5.59
C VAL A 270 8.84 -22.86 4.82
N PRO A 271 9.09 -22.54 3.54
CA PRO A 271 10.21 -23.11 2.81
C PRO A 271 11.57 -22.66 3.37
N PRO A 272 12.65 -23.44 3.16
CA PRO A 272 13.96 -23.18 3.76
C PRO A 272 14.78 -22.03 3.12
N VAL A 273 14.26 -21.28 2.13
CA VAL A 273 15.05 -20.33 1.31
C VAL A 273 14.30 -19.04 0.97
N ASN A 274 15.04 -17.95 0.73
CA ASN A 274 14.56 -16.56 0.54
C ASN A 274 13.60 -16.33 -0.66
N LEU A 275 13.70 -17.15 -1.71
CA LEU A 275 12.78 -17.15 -2.84
C LEU A 275 12.63 -18.59 -3.33
N TYR A 276 11.43 -19.14 -3.23
CA TYR A 276 11.12 -20.51 -3.64
C TYR A 276 9.87 -20.50 -4.52
N ALA A 277 9.73 -21.46 -5.42
CA ALA A 277 8.54 -21.64 -6.25
C ALA A 277 8.22 -23.13 -6.43
N GLU A 278 6.95 -23.50 -6.32
CA GLU A 278 6.47 -24.86 -6.55
C GLU A 278 5.28 -24.83 -7.49
N SER A 279 5.14 -25.93 -8.22
CA SER A 279 4.06 -26.18 -9.15
C SER A 279 3.10 -27.23 -8.62
N GLY A 280 1.82 -27.00 -8.88
CA GLY A 280 0.72 -27.93 -8.75
C GLY A 280 -0.26 -27.74 -9.91
N LYS A 281 -1.45 -28.33 -9.79
CA LYS A 281 -2.51 -28.18 -10.80
C LYS A 281 -3.89 -28.45 -10.23
N LEU A 282 -4.87 -27.87 -10.88
CA LEU A 282 -6.30 -28.09 -10.71
C LEU A 282 -6.83 -28.71 -12.00
N THR A 283 -7.51 -29.86 -11.94
CA THR A 283 -8.15 -30.46 -13.11
C THR A 283 -9.62 -30.70 -12.85
N TRP A 284 -10.48 -30.10 -13.68
CA TRP A 284 -11.90 -30.45 -13.75
C TRP A 284 -12.11 -31.59 -14.75
N THR A 285 -12.82 -32.64 -14.34
CA THR A 285 -13.07 -33.81 -15.18
C THR A 285 -14.50 -34.34 -15.03
N ASP A 286 -15.12 -34.72 -16.14
CA ASP A 286 -16.38 -35.47 -16.23
C ASP A 286 -16.13 -36.95 -16.61
N GLY A 287 -14.87 -37.39 -16.63
CA GLY A 287 -14.41 -38.69 -17.09
C GLY A 287 -14.06 -38.76 -18.59
N LYS A 288 -14.50 -37.80 -19.41
CA LYS A 288 -14.20 -37.72 -20.86
C LYS A 288 -13.33 -36.52 -21.22
N HIS A 289 -13.65 -35.37 -20.66
CA HIS A 289 -12.95 -34.10 -20.84
C HIS A 289 -12.10 -33.79 -19.60
N GLN A 290 -10.94 -33.17 -19.81
CA GLN A 290 -10.09 -32.67 -18.73
C GLN A 290 -9.75 -31.21 -18.99
N VAL A 291 -10.08 -30.35 -18.03
CA VAL A 291 -9.74 -28.91 -18.06
C VAL A 291 -8.76 -28.65 -16.93
N THR A 292 -7.48 -28.51 -17.27
CA THR A 292 -6.40 -28.34 -16.31
C THR A 292 -5.90 -26.90 -16.25
N SER A 293 -5.82 -26.36 -15.04
CA SER A 293 -5.18 -25.09 -14.73
C SER A 293 -3.90 -25.33 -13.93
N PRO A 294 -2.73 -24.91 -14.42
CA PRO A 294 -1.51 -24.89 -13.62
C PRO A 294 -1.66 -23.98 -12.40
N LEU A 295 -1.08 -24.39 -11.28
CA LEU A 295 -1.07 -23.63 -10.03
C LEU A 295 0.39 -23.44 -9.59
N MET A 296 0.86 -22.20 -9.56
CA MET A 296 2.18 -21.84 -9.06
C MET A 296 2.06 -21.08 -7.74
N VAL A 297 2.88 -21.45 -6.77
CA VAL A 297 3.03 -20.71 -5.51
C VAL A 297 4.46 -20.22 -5.43
N VAL A 298 4.63 -18.94 -5.12
CA VAL A 298 5.94 -18.30 -4.89
C VAL A 298 5.97 -17.80 -3.46
N TRP A 299 7.01 -18.17 -2.72
CA TRP A 299 7.27 -17.65 -1.38
C TRP A 299 8.40 -16.65 -1.50
N LYS A 300 8.13 -15.41 -1.07
CA LYS A 300 9.07 -14.31 -1.19
C LYS A 300 9.30 -13.69 0.17
N ASP A 301 10.56 -13.62 0.58
CA ASP A 301 10.98 -12.72 1.66
C ASP A 301 11.28 -11.35 1.05
N LEU A 302 10.47 -10.34 1.36
CA LEU A 302 10.72 -8.98 0.92
C LEU A 302 11.67 -8.33 1.93
N PRO A 303 12.86 -7.84 1.52
CA PRO A 303 13.69 -7.06 2.43
C PRO A 303 12.90 -5.83 2.87
N THR A 304 12.69 -5.71 4.18
CA THR A 304 12.09 -4.55 4.86
C THR A 304 12.95 -3.31 4.71
#